data_AF-A0A6S6SLJ4-F1
#
_entry.id   AF-A0A6S6SLJ4-F1
#
_cell.length_a   1.000
_cell.length_b   1.000
_cell.length_c   1.000
_cell.angle_alpha   90.00
_cell.angle_beta   90.00
_cell.angle_gamma   90.00
#
_symmetry.space_group_name_H-M   'P 1'
#
loop_
_entity.id
_entity.type
_entity.pdbx_description
1 polymer ?
#
loop_
_entity_poly.entity_id
_entity_poly.type
_entity_poly.pdbx_seq_one_letter_code
_entity_poly.pdbx_strand_id
1 'polypeptide(L)'
;MLEQNVPLLPESTMRYFEDSSQVSYPTYMRAVGIRNCLENIVNTVFMYLTTKESKEKWIKKTTLAKKIELTKTYFPDNIFKKIDNLRLLGNTVHPDTEEHKNLTHEEINLALKDISKVCEWVIITYLKKNGFHTNSWIPTMLSTLPPIYRVSILEELFDFFKQDILDKKELLDYLSYVQSPVEYYTYAMASGQMTFEEYKDITSKPLPKSKEFSQILLIIDKLAMAYLKNGDFNKSIEFINFQIEEQFINEVFKEQMIDKLELLEKERKNLPISQNLEQTKKYFKEILAVVKEDDYSLFITLFTAIVAQDELLTNQALNTKYISSE
;
A
#
# COMPACT_ATOMS: atom_id res chain seq x y z
N MET A 1 2.57 14.04 -33.34
CA MET A 1 3.75 14.11 -32.46
C MET A 1 3.87 12.75 -31.80
N LEU A 2 5.06 12.15 -31.86
CA LEU A 2 5.35 10.80 -31.37
C LEU A 2 4.98 10.67 -29.89
N GLU A 3 4.13 9.70 -29.58
CA GLU A 3 3.93 9.18 -28.22
C GLU A 3 5.30 8.74 -27.69
N GLN A 4 5.90 9.57 -26.83
CA GLN A 4 7.05 9.16 -26.06
C GLN A 4 6.56 8.12 -25.03
N ASN A 5 6.83 6.85 -25.33
CA ASN A 5 6.79 5.75 -24.36
C ASN A 5 7.77 6.07 -23.22
N VAL A 6 7.29 6.78 -22.19
CA VAL A 6 8.01 6.93 -20.94
C VAL A 6 7.97 5.56 -20.26
N PRO A 7 9.11 4.88 -20.05
CA PRO A 7 9.10 3.58 -19.43
C PRO A 7 8.57 3.69 -17.99
N LEU A 8 7.73 2.71 -17.63
CA LEU A 8 7.04 2.54 -16.34
C LEU A 8 7.92 2.60 -15.09
N LEU A 9 9.22 2.49 -15.32
CA LEU A 9 10.31 2.39 -14.38
C LEU A 9 11.52 3.02 -15.08
N PRO A 10 12.45 3.67 -14.35
CA PRO A 10 13.77 3.89 -14.92
C PRO A 10 14.29 2.53 -15.41
N GLU A 11 14.70 2.43 -16.66
CA GLU A 11 15.11 1.17 -17.30
C GLU A 11 16.22 0.46 -16.49
N SER A 12 17.09 1.26 -15.86
CA SER A 12 18.09 0.81 -14.90
C SER A 12 17.45 0.09 -13.69
N THR A 13 16.39 0.63 -13.10
CA THR A 13 15.69 0.03 -11.96
C THR A 13 14.99 -1.27 -12.32
N MET A 14 14.37 -1.36 -13.51
CA MET A 14 13.77 -2.62 -14.02
C MET A 14 14.82 -3.71 -14.19
N ARG A 15 15.97 -3.37 -14.76
CA ARG A 15 17.04 -4.33 -14.99
C ARG A 15 17.59 -4.88 -13.68
N TYR A 16 17.86 -4.03 -12.69
CA TYR A 16 18.32 -4.47 -11.37
C TYR A 16 17.30 -5.34 -10.64
N PHE A 17 16.03 -5.10 -10.91
CA PHE A 17 14.93 -5.84 -10.35
C PHE A 17 14.76 -7.23 -11.00
N GLU A 18 14.81 -7.31 -12.33
CA GLU A 18 14.82 -8.57 -13.08
C GLU A 18 16.04 -9.42 -12.67
N ASP A 19 17.21 -8.78 -12.56
CA ASP A 19 18.44 -9.43 -12.11
C ASP A 19 18.32 -9.98 -10.67
N SER A 20 17.55 -9.33 -9.78
CA SER A 20 17.36 -9.76 -8.38
C SER A 20 16.34 -10.90 -8.21
N SER A 21 15.32 -10.93 -9.06
CA SER A 21 14.17 -11.83 -8.99
C SER A 21 14.36 -13.11 -9.81
N GLN A 22 15.33 -13.13 -10.73
CA GLN A 22 15.57 -14.29 -11.57
C GLN A 22 16.30 -15.40 -10.82
N VAL A 23 15.58 -16.47 -10.46
CA VAL A 23 16.11 -17.61 -9.69
C VAL A 23 17.27 -18.30 -10.41
N SER A 24 17.29 -18.27 -11.74
CA SER A 24 18.37 -18.85 -12.55
C SER A 24 19.67 -18.03 -12.53
N TYR A 25 19.68 -16.83 -11.92
CA TYR A 25 20.89 -16.02 -11.81
C TYR A 25 21.69 -16.37 -10.56
N PRO A 26 23.04 -16.27 -10.63
CA PRO A 26 23.90 -16.43 -9.48
C PRO A 26 23.48 -15.52 -8.31
N THR A 27 23.59 -16.03 -7.08
CA THR A 27 23.18 -15.31 -5.85
C THR A 27 23.85 -13.94 -5.71
N TYR A 28 25.11 -13.79 -6.14
CA TYR A 28 25.81 -12.50 -6.12
C TYR A 28 25.18 -11.46 -7.09
N MET A 29 24.74 -11.86 -8.28
CA MET A 29 24.06 -10.94 -9.21
C MET A 29 22.73 -10.48 -8.60
N ARG A 30 22.03 -11.40 -7.93
CA ARG A 30 20.77 -11.09 -7.27
C ARG A 30 20.95 -10.11 -6.10
N ALA A 31 22.00 -10.29 -5.30
CA ALA A 31 22.37 -9.36 -4.22
C ALA A 31 22.76 -7.96 -4.74
N VAL A 32 23.45 -7.87 -5.90
CA VAL A 32 23.70 -6.59 -6.57
C VAL A 32 22.39 -5.90 -6.96
N GLY A 33 21.43 -6.66 -7.53
CA GLY A 33 20.11 -6.14 -7.86
C GLY A 33 19.35 -5.60 -6.64
N ILE A 34 19.38 -6.31 -5.51
CA ILE A 34 18.78 -5.87 -4.23
C ILE A 34 19.42 -4.56 -3.74
N ARG A 35 20.76 -4.47 -3.78
CA ARG A 35 21.47 -3.24 -3.41
C ARG A 35 21.04 -2.06 -4.27
N ASN A 36 20.96 -2.25 -5.57
CA ASN A 36 20.56 -1.18 -6.49
C ASN A 36 19.09 -0.77 -6.28
N CYS A 37 18.22 -1.72 -5.93
CA CYS A 37 16.85 -1.41 -5.52
C CYS A 37 16.83 -0.54 -4.24
N LEU A 38 17.62 -0.90 -3.22
CA LEU A 38 17.75 -0.09 -2.01
C LEU A 38 18.31 1.31 -2.32
N GLU A 39 19.36 1.41 -3.14
CA GLU A 39 19.91 2.70 -3.56
C GLU A 39 18.87 3.56 -4.25
N ASN A 40 18.04 2.96 -5.11
CA ASN A 40 16.98 3.68 -5.80
C ASN A 40 15.87 4.12 -4.83
N ILE A 41 15.44 3.26 -3.89
CA ILE A 41 14.49 3.63 -2.83
C ILE A 41 15.06 4.79 -2.01
N VAL A 42 16.31 4.71 -1.56
CA VAL A 42 16.94 5.79 -0.79
C VAL A 42 16.94 7.09 -1.60
N ASN A 43 17.36 7.06 -2.86
CA ASN A 43 17.49 8.27 -3.67
C ASN A 43 16.16 8.89 -4.09
N THR A 44 15.11 8.09 -4.30
CA THR A 44 13.80 8.58 -4.75
C THR A 44 12.86 8.83 -3.59
N VAL A 45 12.82 7.94 -2.60
CA VAL A 45 11.82 7.91 -1.54
C VAL A 45 12.31 8.62 -0.29
N PHE A 46 13.47 8.21 0.22
CA PHE A 46 13.91 8.66 1.56
C PHE A 46 14.19 10.16 1.58
N MET A 47 14.58 10.73 0.45
CA MET A 47 14.69 12.17 0.27
C MET A 47 13.40 12.91 0.67
N TYR A 48 12.21 12.37 0.38
CA TYR A 48 10.92 12.97 0.78
C TYR A 48 10.62 12.90 2.27
N LEU A 49 11.29 12.00 3.01
CA LEU A 49 11.18 11.90 4.47
C LEU A 49 12.04 12.96 5.19
N THR A 50 13.02 13.55 4.49
CA THR A 50 14.00 14.48 5.09
C THR A 50 13.62 15.96 4.99
N THR A 51 14.22 16.78 5.86
CA THR A 51 14.07 18.26 5.84
C THR A 51 14.71 18.89 4.60
N LYS A 52 14.30 20.13 4.25
CA LYS A 52 14.87 20.89 3.11
C LYS A 52 16.41 21.01 3.18
N GLU A 53 16.96 21.27 4.37
CA GLU A 53 18.41 21.33 4.60
C GLU A 53 19.10 19.97 4.37
N SER A 54 18.43 18.88 4.74
CA SER A 54 18.95 17.52 4.54
C SER A 54 18.92 17.11 3.06
N LYS A 55 17.92 17.56 2.29
CA LYS A 55 17.86 17.37 0.82
C LYS A 55 19.05 18.02 0.11
N GLU A 56 19.49 19.20 0.54
CA GLU A 56 20.66 19.86 -0.04
C GLU A 56 21.97 19.10 0.23
N LYS A 57 22.10 18.48 1.42
CA LYS A 57 23.22 17.58 1.76
C LYS A 57 23.12 16.24 1.00
N TRP A 58 21.92 15.77 0.71
CA TRP A 58 21.63 14.54 -0.04
C TRP A 58 22.14 14.57 -1.48
N ILE A 59 21.94 15.70 -2.16
CA ILE A 59 22.30 15.92 -3.57
C ILE A 59 23.83 15.99 -3.75
N LYS A 60 24.58 16.38 -2.71
CA LYS A 60 26.05 16.46 -2.74
C LYS A 60 26.71 15.08 -2.56
N LYS A 61 26.67 14.23 -3.59
CA LYS A 61 27.46 12.97 -3.76
C LYS A 61 27.78 12.21 -2.44
N THR A 62 26.78 11.94 -1.61
CA THR A 62 26.93 11.15 -0.39
C THR A 62 26.77 9.66 -0.69
N THR A 63 27.52 8.81 0.02
CA THR A 63 27.42 7.34 -0.10
C THR A 63 26.08 6.83 0.43
N LEU A 64 25.65 5.64 -0.02
CA LEU A 64 24.43 4.98 0.47
C LEU A 64 24.40 4.92 2.01
N ALA A 65 25.51 4.53 2.64
CA ALA A 65 25.63 4.47 4.09
C ALA A 65 25.37 5.82 4.78
N LYS A 66 25.93 6.91 4.23
CA LYS A 66 25.71 8.26 4.78
C LYS A 66 24.27 8.71 4.62
N LYS A 67 23.63 8.39 3.49
CA LYS A 67 22.22 8.70 3.25
C LYS A 67 21.30 7.95 4.20
N ILE A 68 21.55 6.66 4.43
CA ILE A 68 20.80 5.85 5.40
C ILE A 68 20.94 6.44 6.81
N GLU A 69 22.15 6.79 7.24
CA GLU A 69 22.39 7.36 8.57
C GLU A 69 21.68 8.71 8.76
N LEU A 70 21.66 9.57 7.72
CA LEU A 70 20.92 10.84 7.75
C LEU A 70 19.40 10.66 7.96
N THR A 71 18.87 9.48 7.66
CA THR A 71 17.45 9.17 7.79
C THR A 71 17.09 8.30 8.98
N LYS A 72 18.09 7.85 9.75
CA LYS A 72 17.92 6.87 10.82
C LYS A 72 16.82 7.25 11.82
N THR A 73 16.75 8.51 12.21
CA THR A 73 15.78 9.01 13.20
C THR A 73 14.33 8.99 12.73
N TYR A 74 14.09 8.81 11.42
CA TYR A 74 12.74 8.70 10.87
C TYR A 74 12.20 7.27 10.86
N PHE A 75 13.07 6.27 11.04
CA PHE A 75 12.70 4.87 10.98
C PHE A 75 12.61 4.25 12.37
N PRO A 76 11.57 3.43 12.65
CA PRO A 76 11.58 2.51 13.77
C PRO A 76 12.80 1.57 13.70
N ASP A 77 13.34 1.18 14.85
CA ASP A 77 14.57 0.36 14.94
C ASP A 77 14.49 -0.94 14.13
N ASN A 78 13.32 -1.60 14.10
CA ASN A 78 13.12 -2.82 13.34
C ASN A 78 13.19 -2.59 11.82
N ILE A 79 12.70 -1.45 11.32
CA ILE A 79 12.79 -1.08 9.90
C ILE A 79 14.21 -0.63 9.56
N PHE A 80 14.84 0.16 10.43
CA PHE A 80 16.22 0.58 10.24
C PHE A 80 17.18 -0.61 10.17
N LYS A 81 17.00 -1.61 11.05
CA LYS A 81 17.81 -2.84 11.02
C LYS A 81 17.67 -3.59 9.69
N LYS A 82 16.47 -3.62 9.10
CA LYS A 82 16.25 -4.21 7.76
C LYS A 82 17.02 -3.45 6.69
N ILE A 83 16.93 -2.12 6.70
CA ILE A 83 17.67 -1.25 5.77
C ILE A 83 19.18 -1.49 5.90
N ASP A 84 19.70 -1.59 7.12
CA ASP A 84 21.13 -1.80 7.35
C ASP A 84 21.59 -3.20 6.91
N ASN A 85 20.79 -4.24 7.17
CA ASN A 85 21.06 -5.59 6.69
C ASN A 85 21.10 -5.66 5.16
N LEU A 86 20.17 -5.01 4.46
CA LEU A 86 20.15 -4.92 3.00
C LEU A 86 21.41 -4.25 2.45
N ARG A 87 21.86 -3.17 3.11
CA ARG A 87 23.10 -2.47 2.77
C ARG A 87 24.32 -3.39 2.97
N LEU A 88 24.38 -4.12 4.08
CA LEU A 88 25.48 -5.04 4.38
C LEU A 88 25.55 -6.18 3.37
N LEU A 89 24.41 -6.78 3.02
CA LEU A 89 24.33 -7.80 1.98
C LEU A 89 24.83 -7.27 0.62
N GLY A 90 24.47 -6.05 0.25
CA GLY A 90 24.98 -5.41 -0.96
C GLY A 90 26.48 -5.13 -0.94
N ASN A 91 27.13 -5.14 0.23
CA ASN A 91 28.57 -4.94 0.34
C ASN A 91 29.38 -6.25 0.20
N THR A 92 28.79 -7.41 0.49
CA THR A 92 29.46 -8.72 0.37
C THR A 92 29.70 -9.14 -1.09
N VAL A 93 29.05 -8.46 -2.04
CA VAL A 93 29.19 -8.66 -3.49
C VAL A 93 30.17 -7.70 -4.17
N HIS A 94 31.02 -7.00 -3.40
CA HIS A 94 32.09 -6.20 -3.98
C HIS A 94 33.09 -7.13 -4.73
N PRO A 95 33.62 -6.74 -5.90
CA PRO A 95 34.54 -7.59 -6.68
C PRO A 95 35.78 -8.07 -5.90
N ASP A 96 36.16 -7.34 -4.85
CA ASP A 96 37.34 -7.59 -4.04
C ASP A 96 37.10 -8.53 -2.84
N THR A 97 35.87 -9.00 -2.63
CA THR A 97 35.53 -9.88 -1.50
C THR A 97 35.23 -11.30 -2.00
N GLU A 98 36.02 -12.30 -1.58
CA GLU A 98 35.73 -13.74 -1.81
C GLU A 98 34.41 -14.21 -1.15
N GLU A 99 33.84 -13.37 -0.28
CA GLU A 99 32.61 -13.62 0.48
C GLU A 99 31.36 -13.84 -0.40
N HIS A 100 31.36 -13.36 -1.66
CA HIS A 100 30.25 -13.58 -2.59
C HIS A 100 29.99 -15.06 -2.91
N LYS A 101 30.99 -15.93 -2.70
CA LYS A 101 30.88 -17.39 -2.90
C LYS A 101 30.08 -18.10 -1.81
N ASN A 102 29.85 -17.45 -0.67
CA ASN A 102 29.13 -18.01 0.48
C ASN A 102 27.68 -17.55 0.59
N LEU A 103 27.21 -16.69 -0.33
CA LEU A 103 25.84 -16.17 -0.36
C LEU A 103 24.83 -17.29 -0.64
N THR A 104 23.94 -17.51 0.32
CA THR A 104 22.89 -18.53 0.26
C THR A 104 21.60 -18.00 -0.38
N HIS A 105 20.75 -18.92 -0.86
CA HIS A 105 19.42 -18.55 -1.37
C HIS A 105 18.51 -18.02 -0.26
N GLU A 106 18.66 -18.53 0.96
CA GLU A 106 17.93 -18.11 2.15
C GLU A 106 18.22 -16.64 2.49
N GLU A 107 19.48 -16.21 2.45
CA GLU A 107 19.88 -14.82 2.67
C GLU A 107 19.28 -13.88 1.62
N ILE A 108 19.29 -14.29 0.35
CA ILE A 108 18.66 -13.53 -0.74
C ILE A 108 17.14 -13.41 -0.52
N ASN A 109 16.48 -14.50 -0.16
CA ASN A 109 15.04 -14.51 0.10
C ASN A 109 14.67 -13.65 1.31
N LEU A 110 15.47 -13.68 2.39
CA LEU A 110 15.29 -12.83 3.55
C LEU A 110 15.43 -11.34 3.19
N ALA A 111 16.42 -11.00 2.37
CA ALA A 111 16.61 -9.63 1.90
C ALA A 111 15.47 -9.15 1.00
N LEU A 112 14.96 -9.99 0.12
CA LEU A 112 13.77 -9.68 -0.68
C LEU A 112 12.51 -9.50 0.18
N LYS A 113 12.41 -10.21 1.31
CA LYS A 113 11.34 -9.95 2.29
C LYS A 113 11.54 -8.63 3.02
N ASP A 114 12.78 -8.32 3.38
CA ASP A 114 13.12 -7.09 4.09
C ASP A 114 12.89 -5.85 3.23
N ILE A 115 13.23 -5.88 1.93
CA ILE A 115 13.00 -4.74 1.03
C ILE A 115 11.51 -4.42 0.89
N SER A 116 10.65 -5.42 0.79
CA SER A 116 9.20 -5.19 0.71
C SER A 116 8.64 -4.68 2.03
N LYS A 117 9.13 -5.15 3.18
CA LYS A 117 8.72 -4.59 4.47
C LYS A 117 9.14 -3.14 4.65
N VAL A 118 10.31 -2.76 4.13
CA VAL A 118 10.70 -1.35 4.05
C VAL A 118 9.73 -0.57 3.14
N CYS A 119 9.36 -1.12 1.98
CA CYS A 119 8.45 -0.46 1.04
C CYS A 119 7.03 -0.31 1.60
N GLU A 120 6.47 -1.36 2.20
CA GLU A 120 5.19 -1.33 2.92
C GLU A 120 5.20 -0.23 3.98
N TRP A 121 6.23 -0.18 4.82
CA TRP A 121 6.35 0.82 5.88
C TRP A 121 6.40 2.25 5.33
N VAL A 122 7.09 2.47 4.22
CA VAL A 122 7.13 3.78 3.56
C VAL A 122 5.75 4.16 3.06
N ILE A 123 5.04 3.27 2.36
CA ILE A 123 3.69 3.53 1.85
C ILE A 123 2.77 3.89 3.01
N ILE A 124 2.82 3.12 4.09
CA ILE A 124 1.99 3.36 5.27
C ILE A 124 2.31 4.71 5.90
N THR A 125 3.59 5.02 6.10
CA THR A 125 4.05 6.32 6.64
C THR A 125 3.58 7.49 5.78
N TYR A 126 3.68 7.36 4.46
CA TYR A 126 3.18 8.35 3.51
C TYR A 126 1.66 8.55 3.66
N LEU A 127 0.89 7.46 3.71
CA LEU A 127 -0.57 7.52 3.80
C LEU A 127 -1.06 7.99 5.17
N LYS A 128 -0.34 7.69 6.26
CA LYS A 128 -0.58 8.25 7.59
C LYS A 128 -0.44 9.77 7.58
N LYS A 129 0.60 10.29 6.92
CA LYS A 129 0.88 11.73 6.83
C LYS A 129 -0.09 12.46 5.89
N ASN A 130 -0.36 11.89 4.71
CA ASN A 130 -1.10 12.57 3.65
C ASN A 130 -2.59 12.21 3.60
N GLY A 131 -3.05 11.23 4.37
CA GLY A 131 -4.43 10.74 4.36
C GLY A 131 -4.74 9.81 3.20
N PHE A 132 -5.64 8.85 3.42
CA PHE A 132 -5.98 7.81 2.44
C PHE A 132 -6.91 8.28 1.32
N HIS A 133 -7.80 9.24 1.61
CA HIS A 133 -8.81 9.75 0.69
C HIS A 133 -8.40 11.07 0.02
N THR A 134 -7.18 11.58 0.26
CA THR A 134 -6.78 12.91 -0.21
C THR A 134 -6.61 12.99 -1.72
N ASN A 135 -6.37 11.87 -2.38
CA ASN A 135 -6.44 11.78 -3.82
C ASN A 135 -7.23 10.53 -4.22
N SER A 136 -8.14 10.68 -5.20
CA SER A 136 -8.99 9.59 -5.69
C SER A 136 -8.22 8.42 -6.30
N TRP A 137 -6.97 8.65 -6.72
CA TRP A 137 -6.11 7.62 -7.27
C TRP A 137 -5.46 6.72 -6.20
N ILE A 138 -5.38 7.13 -4.93
CA ILE A 138 -4.69 6.35 -3.87
C ILE A 138 -5.35 4.96 -3.66
N PRO A 139 -6.69 4.84 -3.51
CA PRO A 139 -7.33 3.53 -3.37
C PRO A 139 -7.21 2.68 -4.64
N THR A 140 -7.25 3.30 -5.82
CA THR A 140 -7.09 2.63 -7.12
C THR A 140 -5.68 2.09 -7.27
N MET A 141 -4.68 2.89 -6.90
CA MET A 141 -3.28 2.50 -6.87
C MET A 141 -3.07 1.33 -5.92
N LEU A 142 -3.52 1.40 -4.66
CA LEU A 142 -3.39 0.25 -3.76
C LEU A 142 -4.07 -1.00 -4.32
N SER A 143 -5.17 -0.86 -5.07
CA SER A 143 -5.83 -2.00 -5.71
C SER A 143 -4.95 -2.74 -6.73
N THR A 144 -3.85 -2.15 -7.23
CA THR A 144 -2.91 -2.82 -8.14
C THR A 144 -1.85 -3.67 -7.42
N LEU A 145 -1.67 -3.51 -6.11
CA LEU A 145 -0.75 -4.36 -5.34
C LEU A 145 -1.29 -5.79 -5.23
N PRO A 146 -0.39 -6.78 -5.04
CA PRO A 146 -0.82 -8.12 -4.71
C PRO A 146 -1.68 -8.14 -3.43
N PRO A 147 -2.68 -9.03 -3.34
CA PRO A 147 -3.65 -9.07 -2.25
C PRO A 147 -3.05 -8.99 -0.83
N ILE A 148 -1.98 -9.73 -0.56
CA ILE A 148 -1.35 -9.81 0.76
C ILE A 148 -0.81 -8.46 1.25
N TYR A 149 -0.21 -7.67 0.36
CA TYR A 149 0.32 -6.34 0.69
C TYR A 149 -0.81 -5.34 0.91
N ARG A 150 -1.89 -5.43 0.11
CA ARG A 150 -3.08 -4.57 0.29
C ARG A 150 -3.69 -4.77 1.66
N VAL A 151 -3.86 -6.03 2.08
CA VAL A 151 -4.38 -6.37 3.41
C VAL A 151 -3.47 -5.79 4.49
N SER A 152 -2.17 -6.09 4.45
CA SER A 152 -1.21 -5.63 5.46
C SER A 152 -1.19 -4.10 5.61
N ILE A 153 -1.22 -3.36 4.48
CA ILE A 153 -1.23 -1.90 4.49
C ILE A 153 -2.55 -1.36 5.06
N LEU A 154 -3.68 -1.92 4.63
CA LEU A 154 -5.00 -1.45 5.05
C LEU A 154 -5.31 -1.78 6.52
N GLU A 155 -4.87 -2.93 7.04
CA GLU A 155 -4.95 -3.27 8.47
C GLU A 155 -4.20 -2.22 9.31
N GLU A 156 -2.95 -1.89 8.96
CA GLU A 156 -2.17 -0.92 9.73
C GLU A 156 -2.73 0.51 9.63
N LEU A 157 -3.28 0.89 8.48
CA LEU A 157 -3.96 2.19 8.32
C LEU A 157 -5.26 2.24 9.13
N PHE A 158 -6.06 1.17 9.11
CA PHE A 158 -7.27 1.08 9.93
C PHE A 158 -6.94 1.24 11.41
N ASP A 159 -5.94 0.50 11.90
CA ASP A 159 -5.51 0.56 13.30
C ASP A 159 -5.00 1.94 13.72
N PHE A 160 -4.41 2.69 12.80
CA PHE A 160 -3.97 4.06 13.03
C PHE A 160 -5.15 5.03 13.06
N PHE A 161 -5.95 5.09 11.99
CA PHE A 161 -7.00 6.10 11.86
C PHE A 161 -8.20 5.85 12.77
N LYS A 162 -8.45 4.61 13.21
CA LYS A 162 -9.52 4.34 14.19
C LYS A 162 -9.27 5.03 15.53
N GLN A 163 -8.01 5.35 15.86
CA GLN A 163 -7.65 6.05 17.11
C GLN A 163 -8.12 7.50 17.12
N ASP A 164 -8.28 8.11 15.94
CA ASP A 164 -8.77 9.48 15.78
C ASP A 164 -10.30 9.56 15.95
N ILE A 165 -11.00 8.42 15.95
CA ILE A 165 -12.45 8.32 16.11
C ILE A 165 -12.79 8.22 17.60
N LEU A 166 -12.78 9.36 18.27
CA LEU A 166 -13.10 9.47 19.70
C LEU A 166 -14.61 9.35 19.99
N ASP A 167 -15.45 9.77 19.05
CA ASP A 167 -16.90 9.73 19.17
C ASP A 167 -17.51 8.93 18.02
N LYS A 168 -17.85 7.67 18.31
CA LYS A 168 -18.48 6.75 17.36
C LYS A 168 -19.91 7.19 17.00
N LYS A 169 -20.60 7.91 17.89
CA LYS A 169 -21.94 8.43 17.60
C LYS A 169 -21.87 9.50 16.51
N GLU A 170 -20.92 10.42 16.61
CA GLU A 170 -20.68 11.46 15.59
C GLU A 170 -20.39 10.83 14.20
N LEU A 171 -19.64 9.72 14.17
CA LEU A 171 -19.39 8.94 12.96
C LEU A 171 -20.67 8.30 12.40
N LEU A 172 -21.53 7.73 13.25
CA LEU A 172 -22.80 7.12 12.81
C LEU A 172 -23.81 8.16 12.31
N ASP A 173 -23.84 9.34 12.93
CA ASP A 173 -24.65 10.47 12.47
C ASP A 173 -24.15 10.95 11.11
N TYR A 174 -22.83 11.08 10.93
CA TYR A 174 -22.22 11.36 9.63
C TYR A 174 -22.57 10.30 8.57
N LEU A 175 -22.51 9.02 8.94
CA LEU A 175 -22.80 7.92 8.03
C LEU A 175 -24.26 7.94 7.58
N SER A 176 -25.19 8.19 8.51
CA SER A 176 -26.62 8.32 8.23
C SER A 176 -26.90 9.50 7.29
N TYR A 177 -26.20 10.62 7.50
CA TYR A 177 -26.28 11.79 6.63
C TYR A 177 -25.87 11.48 5.18
N VAL A 178 -24.75 10.79 4.97
CA VAL A 178 -24.24 10.53 3.60
C VAL A 178 -25.00 9.41 2.88
N GLN A 179 -25.60 8.47 3.61
CA GLN A 179 -26.32 7.34 3.01
C GLN A 179 -27.73 7.69 2.54
N SER A 180 -28.41 8.60 3.24
CA SER A 180 -29.70 9.10 2.76
C SER A 180 -29.96 10.50 3.29
N PRO A 181 -29.41 11.55 2.62
CA PRO A 181 -29.76 12.91 2.97
C PRO A 181 -31.29 13.08 2.85
N VAL A 182 -31.87 12.67 1.72
CA VAL A 182 -33.27 12.99 1.43
C VAL A 182 -34.25 12.21 2.31
N GLU A 183 -34.10 10.90 2.52
CA GLU A 183 -35.12 10.12 3.25
C GLU A 183 -35.03 10.32 4.76
N TYR A 184 -33.81 10.46 5.31
CA TYR A 184 -33.61 10.79 6.73
C TYR A 184 -34.26 12.13 7.07
N TYR A 185 -33.98 13.16 6.28
CA TYR A 185 -34.52 14.50 6.54
C TYR A 185 -36.02 14.60 6.24
N THR A 186 -36.51 13.88 5.23
CA THR A 186 -37.95 13.81 4.96
C THR A 186 -38.70 13.14 6.11
N TYR A 187 -38.16 12.04 6.65
CA TYR A 187 -38.74 11.37 7.82
C TYR A 187 -38.68 12.24 9.08
N ALA A 188 -37.53 12.84 9.39
CA ALA A 188 -37.35 13.70 10.57
C ALA A 188 -38.24 14.95 10.52
N MET A 189 -38.45 15.54 9.33
CA MET A 189 -39.41 16.64 9.13
C MET A 189 -40.86 16.16 9.27
N ALA A 190 -41.20 14.98 8.73
CA ALA A 190 -42.55 14.43 8.82
C ALA A 190 -42.93 13.97 10.24
N SER A 191 -41.95 13.54 11.05
CA SER A 191 -42.15 13.10 12.45
C SER A 191 -42.09 14.25 13.46
N GLY A 192 -41.82 15.48 13.02
CA GLY A 192 -41.66 16.66 13.88
C GLY A 192 -40.38 16.63 14.73
N GLN A 193 -39.45 15.73 14.43
CA GLN A 193 -38.15 15.61 15.10
C GLN A 193 -37.14 16.63 14.58
N MET A 194 -37.44 17.28 13.46
CA MET A 194 -36.59 18.28 12.83
C MET A 194 -37.42 19.32 12.08
N THR A 195 -37.03 20.58 12.16
CA THR A 195 -37.59 21.71 11.40
C THR A 195 -36.90 21.89 10.06
N PHE A 196 -37.55 22.59 9.14
CA PHE A 196 -36.95 22.94 7.84
C PHE A 196 -35.72 23.85 8.00
N GLU A 197 -35.72 24.74 8.98
CA GLU A 197 -34.57 25.56 9.34
C GLU A 197 -33.39 24.73 9.85
N GLU A 198 -33.63 23.70 10.68
CA GLU A 198 -32.59 22.76 11.12
C GLU A 198 -32.04 21.94 9.95
N TYR A 199 -32.89 21.44 9.05
CA TYR A 199 -32.47 20.77 7.82
C TYR A 199 -31.54 21.66 6.97
N LYS A 200 -31.94 22.92 6.77
CA LYS A 200 -31.17 23.90 5.98
C LYS A 200 -29.84 24.22 6.66
N ASP A 201 -29.79 24.32 7.99
CA ASP A 201 -28.56 24.57 8.74
C ASP A 201 -27.60 23.37 8.69
N ILE A 202 -28.11 22.14 8.81
CA ILE A 202 -27.29 20.92 8.77
C ILE A 202 -26.75 20.65 7.36
N THR A 203 -27.56 20.83 6.32
CA THR A 203 -27.13 20.63 4.92
C THR A 203 -26.22 21.74 4.39
N SER A 204 -26.23 22.92 5.02
CA SER A 204 -25.39 24.06 4.61
C SER A 204 -24.07 24.16 5.37
N LYS A 205 -23.92 23.46 6.50
CA LYS A 205 -22.67 23.42 7.27
C LYS A 205 -21.87 22.16 6.91
N PRO A 206 -20.57 22.30 6.59
CA PRO A 206 -19.70 21.12 6.48
C PRO A 206 -19.67 20.42 7.84
N LEU A 207 -20.07 19.14 7.88
CA LEU A 207 -20.02 18.33 9.10
C LEU A 207 -18.59 18.37 9.67
N PRO A 208 -18.43 18.67 10.97
CA PRO A 208 -17.15 18.54 11.66
C PRO A 208 -16.58 17.13 11.42
N LYS A 209 -15.26 17.05 11.22
CA LYS A 209 -14.54 15.78 11.01
C LYS A 209 -15.01 14.90 9.85
N SER A 210 -15.76 15.46 8.89
CA SER A 210 -16.20 14.74 7.68
C SER A 210 -15.04 14.08 6.92
N LYS A 211 -13.84 14.68 7.00
CA LYS A 211 -12.62 14.17 6.40
C LYS A 211 -12.16 12.85 7.07
N GLU A 212 -12.05 12.84 8.39
CA GLU A 212 -11.64 11.72 9.21
C GLU A 212 -12.66 10.58 9.13
N PHE A 213 -13.96 10.90 9.17
CA PHE A 213 -15.03 9.92 9.04
C PHE A 213 -15.09 9.29 7.65
N SER A 214 -14.99 10.10 6.58
CA SER A 214 -14.87 9.56 5.22
C SER A 214 -13.67 8.63 5.08
N GLN A 215 -12.57 8.98 5.74
CA GLN A 215 -11.35 8.21 5.68
C GLN A 215 -11.50 6.82 6.30
N ILE A 216 -12.02 6.73 7.53
CA ILE A 216 -12.15 5.45 8.21
C ILE A 216 -13.17 4.54 7.50
N LEU A 217 -14.30 5.11 7.05
CA LEU A 217 -15.33 4.37 6.30
C LEU A 217 -14.79 3.83 4.97
N LEU A 218 -13.99 4.63 4.26
CA LEU A 218 -13.34 4.18 3.03
C LEU A 218 -12.30 3.08 3.29
N ILE A 219 -11.55 3.16 4.39
CA ILE A 219 -10.61 2.09 4.77
C ILE A 219 -11.36 0.80 5.10
N ILE A 220 -12.48 0.87 5.84
CA ILE A 220 -13.34 -0.30 6.13
C ILE A 220 -13.83 -0.95 4.82
N ASP A 221 -14.37 -0.16 3.89
CA ASP A 221 -14.81 -0.65 2.57
C ASP A 221 -13.67 -1.37 1.82
N LYS A 222 -12.50 -0.74 1.76
CA LYS A 222 -11.36 -1.27 1.01
C LYS A 222 -10.72 -2.47 1.67
N LEU A 223 -10.66 -2.52 3.00
CA LEU A 223 -10.08 -3.64 3.75
C LEU A 223 -10.94 -4.89 3.64
N ALA A 224 -12.26 -4.76 3.76
CA ALA A 224 -13.19 -5.87 3.53
C ALA A 224 -13.02 -6.46 2.11
N MET A 225 -12.96 -5.59 1.09
CA MET A 225 -12.70 -6.03 -0.29
C MET A 225 -11.31 -6.65 -0.46
N ALA A 226 -10.30 -6.19 0.29
CA ALA A 226 -8.95 -6.74 0.22
C ALA A 226 -8.88 -8.17 0.77
N TYR A 227 -9.59 -8.48 1.87
CA TYR A 227 -9.70 -9.85 2.38
C TYR A 227 -10.33 -10.80 1.36
N LEU A 228 -11.45 -10.40 0.76
CA LEU A 228 -12.11 -11.17 -0.31
C LEU A 228 -11.15 -11.42 -1.47
N LYS A 229 -10.48 -10.39 -1.96
CA LYS A 229 -9.51 -10.49 -3.07
C LYS A 229 -8.25 -11.27 -2.70
N ASN A 230 -7.97 -11.47 -1.42
CA ASN A 230 -6.93 -12.35 -0.90
C ASN A 230 -7.41 -13.81 -0.75
N GLY A 231 -8.63 -14.11 -1.19
CA GLY A 231 -9.23 -15.44 -1.15
C GLY A 231 -9.88 -15.79 0.19
N ASP A 232 -10.02 -14.83 1.10
CA ASP A 232 -10.57 -15.02 2.45
C ASP A 232 -11.92 -14.31 2.59
N PHE A 233 -12.95 -14.92 1.98
CA PHE A 233 -14.31 -14.40 2.02
C PHE A 233 -14.86 -14.38 3.45
N ASN A 234 -14.61 -15.41 4.25
CA ASN A 234 -15.08 -15.48 5.64
C ASN A 234 -14.52 -14.33 6.47
N LYS A 235 -13.20 -14.07 6.40
CA LYS A 235 -12.60 -12.92 7.09
C LYS A 235 -13.18 -11.58 6.62
N SER A 236 -13.58 -11.45 5.34
CA SER A 236 -14.23 -10.23 4.85
C SER A 236 -15.58 -9.97 5.52
N ILE A 237 -16.38 -11.02 5.73
CA ILE A 237 -17.69 -10.94 6.38
C ILE A 237 -17.54 -10.74 7.89
N GLU A 238 -16.66 -11.51 8.53
CA GLU A 238 -16.33 -11.37 9.95
C GLU A 238 -15.84 -9.96 10.28
N PHE A 239 -15.00 -9.37 9.44
CA PHE A 239 -14.52 -8.01 9.63
C PHE A 239 -15.66 -6.98 9.62
N ILE A 240 -16.62 -7.08 8.70
CA ILE A 240 -17.79 -6.19 8.64
C ILE A 240 -18.69 -6.37 9.87
N ASN A 241 -18.93 -7.61 10.28
CA ASN A 241 -19.68 -7.91 11.50
C ASN A 241 -18.99 -7.34 12.75
N PHE A 242 -17.66 -7.42 12.81
CA PHE A 242 -16.90 -6.80 13.89
C PHE A 242 -17.02 -5.25 13.87
N GLN A 243 -17.07 -4.62 12.70
CA GLN A 243 -17.23 -3.15 12.63
C GLN A 243 -18.60 -2.65 13.12
N ILE A 244 -19.68 -3.43 12.92
CA ILE A 244 -21.00 -3.08 13.45
C ILE A 244 -21.06 -3.27 14.97
N GLU A 245 -20.47 -4.36 15.50
CA GLU A 245 -20.33 -4.60 16.94
C GLU A 245 -19.53 -3.48 17.62
N GLU A 246 -18.45 -3.05 16.96
CA GLU A 246 -17.63 -1.93 17.39
C GLU A 246 -18.23 -0.56 17.06
N GLN A 247 -19.44 -0.46 16.54
CA GLN A 247 -20.13 0.81 16.25
C GLN A 247 -19.36 1.76 15.32
N PHE A 248 -18.48 1.25 14.46
CA PHE A 248 -17.82 2.04 13.41
C PHE A 248 -18.72 2.23 12.17
N ILE A 249 -19.71 1.36 11.99
CA ILE A 249 -20.68 1.40 10.91
C ILE A 249 -22.10 1.15 11.44
N ASN A 250 -23.13 1.47 10.65
CA ASN A 250 -24.53 1.17 10.95
C ASN A 250 -25.01 -0.08 10.16
N GLU A 251 -26.21 -0.57 10.47
CA GLU A 251 -26.80 -1.74 9.78
C GLU A 251 -26.96 -1.50 8.27
N VAL A 252 -27.31 -0.28 7.84
CA VAL A 252 -27.45 0.06 6.42
C VAL A 252 -26.12 -0.13 5.66
N PHE A 253 -25.01 0.35 6.22
CA PHE A 253 -23.69 0.18 5.63
C PHE A 253 -23.26 -1.29 5.62
N LYS A 254 -23.55 -2.02 6.70
CA LYS A 254 -23.30 -3.45 6.79
C LYS A 254 -24.04 -4.20 5.68
N GLU A 255 -25.36 -4.02 5.53
CA GLU A 255 -26.16 -4.66 4.47
C GLU A 255 -25.60 -4.36 3.09
N GLN A 256 -25.32 -3.08 2.80
CA GLN A 256 -24.70 -2.65 1.54
C GLN A 256 -23.35 -3.34 1.29
N MET A 257 -22.54 -3.50 2.33
CA MET A 257 -21.23 -4.17 2.22
C MET A 257 -21.35 -5.67 2.05
N ILE A 258 -22.26 -6.34 2.75
CA ILE A 258 -22.48 -7.78 2.61
C ILE A 258 -22.98 -8.09 1.20
N ASP A 259 -23.99 -7.39 0.70
CA ASP A 259 -24.50 -7.55 -0.67
C ASP A 259 -23.40 -7.37 -1.71
N LYS A 260 -22.57 -6.33 -1.51
CA LYS A 260 -21.42 -6.04 -2.37
C LYS A 260 -20.37 -7.16 -2.32
N LEU A 261 -20.02 -7.67 -1.14
CA LEU A 261 -19.02 -8.74 -0.99
C LEU A 261 -19.53 -10.04 -1.60
N GLU A 262 -20.80 -10.40 -1.41
CA GLU A 262 -21.41 -11.58 -2.02
C GLU A 262 -21.43 -11.49 -3.55
N LEU A 263 -21.75 -10.32 -4.10
CA LEU A 263 -21.69 -10.09 -5.54
C LEU A 263 -20.25 -10.23 -6.07
N LEU A 264 -19.28 -9.65 -5.37
CA LEU A 264 -17.87 -9.73 -5.75
C LEU A 264 -17.32 -11.16 -5.64
N GLU A 265 -17.76 -11.96 -4.68
CA GLU A 265 -17.32 -13.35 -4.54
C GLU A 265 -17.85 -14.22 -5.70
N LYS A 266 -19.10 -14.00 -6.12
CA LYS A 266 -19.67 -14.66 -7.31
C LYS A 266 -18.85 -14.38 -8.56
N GLU A 267 -18.37 -13.14 -8.70
CA GLU A 267 -17.57 -12.69 -9.84
C GLU A 267 -16.06 -12.78 -9.61
N ARG A 268 -15.60 -13.43 -8.52
CA ARG A 268 -14.19 -13.37 -8.08
C ARG A 268 -13.19 -13.77 -9.16
N LYS A 269 -13.55 -14.77 -9.98
CA LYS A 269 -12.72 -15.25 -11.11
C LYS A 269 -12.57 -14.23 -12.24
N ASN A 270 -13.52 -13.30 -12.35
CA ASN A 270 -13.58 -12.25 -13.37
C ASN A 270 -13.07 -10.90 -12.83
N LEU A 271 -12.82 -10.79 -11.52
CA LEU A 271 -12.27 -9.56 -10.96
C LEU A 271 -10.85 -9.33 -11.50
N PRO A 272 -10.48 -8.07 -11.82
CA PRO A 272 -9.12 -7.70 -12.17
C PRO A 272 -8.23 -7.71 -10.92
N ILE A 273 -8.09 -8.87 -10.31
CA ILE A 273 -7.11 -9.12 -9.24
C ILE A 273 -5.80 -9.35 -9.97
N SER A 274 -4.83 -8.46 -9.78
CA SER A 274 -3.52 -8.64 -10.38
C SER A 274 -2.96 -10.00 -9.99
N GLN A 275 -2.75 -10.86 -10.99
CA GLN A 275 -2.22 -12.21 -10.81
C GLN A 275 -0.70 -12.26 -10.97
N ASN A 276 -0.09 -11.23 -11.57
CA ASN A 276 1.33 -11.20 -11.88
C ASN A 276 1.84 -9.77 -12.14
N LEU A 277 3.16 -9.65 -12.24
CA LEU A 277 3.88 -8.41 -12.44
C LEU A 277 3.39 -7.62 -13.67
N GLU A 278 3.12 -8.30 -14.79
CA GLU A 278 2.66 -7.64 -16.02
C GLU A 278 1.27 -7.02 -15.88
N GLN A 279 0.37 -7.68 -15.14
CA GLN A 279 -0.94 -7.11 -14.84
C GLN A 279 -0.85 -5.91 -13.89
N THR A 280 -0.03 -5.99 -12.83
CA THR A 280 0.20 -4.84 -11.94
C THR A 280 0.81 -3.67 -12.72
N LYS A 281 1.79 -3.92 -13.60
CA LYS A 281 2.38 -2.91 -14.49
C LYS A 281 1.34 -2.24 -15.39
N LYS A 282 0.45 -3.03 -15.99
CA LYS A 282 -0.62 -2.51 -16.85
C LYS A 282 -1.58 -1.62 -16.08
N TYR A 283 -2.09 -2.06 -14.93
CA TYR A 283 -3.01 -1.26 -14.12
C TYR A 283 -2.33 -0.02 -13.56
N PHE A 284 -1.04 -0.12 -13.21
CA PHE A 284 -0.29 1.03 -12.74
C PHE A 284 -0.13 2.09 -13.85
N LYS A 285 0.18 1.71 -15.11
CA LYS A 285 0.18 2.64 -16.27
C LYS A 285 -1.10 3.46 -16.39
N GLU A 286 -2.24 2.82 -16.22
CA GLU A 286 -3.55 3.45 -16.37
C GLU A 286 -3.81 4.49 -15.26
N ILE A 287 -3.20 4.32 -14.08
CA ILE A 287 -3.35 5.21 -12.93
C ILE A 287 -2.35 6.38 -12.99
N LEU A 288 -1.21 6.21 -13.66
CA LEU A 288 -0.15 7.21 -13.72
C LEU A 288 -0.59 8.55 -14.33
N ALA A 289 -1.57 8.54 -15.23
CA ALA A 289 -2.11 9.75 -15.84
C ALA A 289 -2.77 10.72 -14.84
N VAL A 290 -3.13 10.25 -13.64
CA VAL A 290 -3.79 11.04 -12.60
C VAL A 290 -2.94 11.25 -11.34
N VAL A 291 -1.72 10.71 -11.29
CA VAL A 291 -0.76 10.90 -10.19
C VAL A 291 0.08 12.15 -10.45
N LYS A 292 0.32 12.96 -9.41
CA LYS A 292 1.20 14.14 -9.53
C LYS A 292 2.63 13.70 -9.84
N GLU A 293 3.34 14.50 -10.64
CA GLU A 293 4.71 14.20 -11.08
C GLU A 293 5.69 13.98 -9.91
N ASP A 294 5.54 14.73 -8.81
CA ASP A 294 6.38 14.56 -7.61
C ASP A 294 6.13 13.24 -6.86
N ASP A 295 4.91 12.71 -6.91
CA ASP A 295 4.49 11.45 -6.26
C ASP A 295 4.71 10.23 -7.18
N TYR A 296 4.86 10.47 -8.48
CA TYR A 296 5.07 9.48 -9.53
C TYR A 296 6.27 8.58 -9.23
N SER A 297 7.44 9.19 -9.01
CA SER A 297 8.68 8.44 -8.76
C SER A 297 8.67 7.67 -7.43
N LEU A 298 7.96 8.18 -6.43
CA LEU A 298 7.79 7.55 -5.12
C LEU A 298 7.03 6.23 -5.26
N PHE A 299 5.82 6.29 -5.82
CA PHE A 299 4.95 5.12 -5.89
C PHE A 299 5.44 4.09 -6.90
N ILE A 300 6.04 4.51 -8.02
CA ILE A 300 6.72 3.60 -8.95
C ILE A 300 7.76 2.76 -8.23
N THR A 301 8.64 3.41 -7.47
CA THR A 301 9.78 2.73 -6.85
C THR A 301 9.31 1.72 -5.80
N LEU A 302 8.31 2.10 -4.99
CA LEU A 302 7.79 1.26 -3.91
C LEU A 302 6.97 0.08 -4.44
N PHE A 303 6.10 0.33 -5.42
CA PHE A 303 5.24 -0.71 -5.98
C PHE A 303 6.05 -1.74 -6.74
N THR A 304 7.05 -1.28 -7.48
CA THR A 304 7.97 -2.17 -8.17
C THR A 304 8.62 -3.10 -7.18
N ALA A 305 9.29 -2.58 -6.15
CA ALA A 305 9.96 -3.41 -5.14
C ALA A 305 9.03 -4.44 -4.47
N ILE A 306 7.77 -4.09 -4.18
CA ILE A 306 6.77 -5.02 -3.59
C ILE A 306 6.41 -6.16 -4.57
N VAL A 307 6.23 -5.85 -5.85
CA VAL A 307 5.77 -6.84 -6.84
C VAL A 307 6.89 -7.83 -7.23
N ALA A 308 8.18 -7.47 -7.12
CA ALA A 308 9.31 -8.43 -7.31
C ALA A 308 9.15 -9.65 -6.44
N GLN A 309 8.84 -9.38 -5.18
CA GLN A 309 8.88 -10.39 -4.16
C GLN A 309 7.74 -11.38 -4.37
N ASP A 310 6.57 -10.90 -4.77
CA ASP A 310 5.39 -11.74 -5.01
C ASP A 310 5.63 -12.76 -6.13
N GLU A 311 6.31 -12.34 -7.20
CA GLU A 311 6.68 -13.22 -8.32
C GLU A 311 7.69 -14.30 -7.89
N LEU A 312 8.67 -13.94 -7.07
CA LEU A 312 9.64 -14.87 -6.48
C LEU A 312 8.98 -15.92 -5.59
N LEU A 313 8.07 -15.50 -4.70
CA LEU A 313 7.33 -16.40 -3.81
C LEU A 313 6.42 -17.35 -4.60
N THR A 314 5.80 -16.85 -5.66
CA THR A 314 4.94 -17.65 -6.55
C THR A 314 5.76 -18.69 -7.32
N ASN A 315 6.90 -18.30 -7.88
CA ASN A 315 7.80 -19.20 -8.60
C ASN A 315 8.44 -20.26 -7.70
N GLN A 316 8.75 -19.92 -6.45
CA GLN A 316 9.22 -20.89 -5.46
C GLN A 316 8.13 -21.91 -5.10
N ALA A 317 6.89 -21.46 -4.84
CA ALA A 317 5.77 -22.35 -4.51
C ALA A 317 5.41 -23.33 -5.64
N LEU A 318 5.60 -22.92 -6.89
CA LEU A 318 5.43 -23.78 -8.07
C LEU A 318 6.52 -24.85 -8.15
N ASN A 319 7.79 -24.49 -7.89
CA ASN A 319 8.90 -25.44 -7.90
C ASN A 319 8.82 -26.47 -6.78
N THR A 320 8.33 -26.10 -5.58
CA THR A 320 8.14 -27.07 -4.48
C THR A 320 7.03 -28.08 -4.78
N LYS A 321 5.97 -27.68 -5.51
CA LYS A 321 4.89 -28.59 -5.92
C LYS A 321 5.35 -29.65 -6.91
N TYR A 322 6.25 -29.31 -7.85
CA TYR A 322 6.81 -30.26 -8.81
C TYR A 322 7.70 -31.32 -8.13
N ILE A 323 8.48 -30.93 -7.13
CA ILE A 323 9.36 -31.85 -6.38
C ILE A 323 8.56 -32.79 -5.46
N SER A 324 7.34 -32.41 -5.04
CA SER A 324 6.46 -33.27 -4.23
C SER A 324 5.53 -34.19 -5.05
N SER A 325 5.65 -34.17 -6.38
CA SER A 325 4.84 -34.97 -7.31
C SER A 325 5.63 -36.01 -8.12
N GLU A 326 6.92 -36.15 -7.81
CA GLU A 326 7.76 -37.32 -8.12
C GLU A 326 7.93 -38.16 -6.85
#